data_AF-A0A378BDE0-F1
#
_entry.id   AF-A0A378BDE0-F1
#
_cell.length_a   1.000
_cell.length_b   1.000
_cell.length_c   1.000
_cell.angle_alpha   90.00
_cell.angle_beta   90.00
_cell.angle_gamma   90.00
#
_symmetry.space_group_name_H-M   'P 1'
#
loop_
_entity.id
_entity.type
_entity.pdbx_description
1 polymer ?
#
loop_
_entity_poly.entity_id
_entity_poly.type
_entity_poly.pdbx_seq_one_letter_code
_entity_poly.pdbx_strand_id
1 'polypeptide(L)'
;MFLVDSHCHLDGLDYQTLHKNVDDVLAKAAARDVKFCLAVATTLPGYRSMRELVGTRDNVVFSCGVHPLNQDEPWEVETLRALAAEEGVVAMGETGLDYFYTPETKAQQQSSFRDHIRIGRELNKPVIVHTRDARARYSGYFARRKGDGLRWRTTLFH
;
A
#
# COMPACT_ATOMS: atom_id res chain seq x y z
N MET A 1 -19.34 9.03 15.71
CA MET A 1 -17.95 9.45 15.38
C MET A 1 -17.67 9.16 13.90
N PHE A 2 -16.53 9.56 13.33
CA PHE A 2 -16.13 9.13 11.98
C PHE A 2 -14.66 8.71 12.03
N LEU A 3 -14.42 7.41 11.93
CA LEU A 3 -13.08 6.81 11.91
C LEU A 3 -12.76 6.29 10.52
N VAL A 4 -11.47 6.33 10.19
CA VAL A 4 -10.89 5.78 8.96
C VAL A 4 -9.95 4.67 9.36
N ASP A 5 -10.16 3.48 8.79
CA ASP A 5 -9.13 2.46 8.78
C ASP A 5 -8.16 2.79 7.65
N SER A 6 -7.03 3.39 8.00
CA SER A 6 -6.06 3.88 7.02
C SER A 6 -5.20 2.79 6.39
N HIS A 7 -5.31 1.54 6.84
CA HIS A 7 -4.51 0.43 6.33
C HIS A 7 -5.14 -0.91 6.70
N CYS A 8 -5.80 -1.57 5.75
CA CYS A 8 -6.29 -2.93 5.95
C CYS A 8 -6.15 -3.81 4.71
N HIS A 9 -5.96 -5.11 4.93
CA HIS A 9 -5.89 -6.12 3.87
C HIS A 9 -7.26 -6.81 3.75
N LEU A 10 -8.20 -6.18 3.03
CA LEU A 10 -9.56 -6.71 2.85
C LEU A 10 -9.56 -8.07 2.13
N ASP A 11 -8.58 -8.33 1.29
CA ASP A 11 -8.35 -9.60 0.59
C ASP A 11 -7.81 -10.71 1.50
N GLY A 12 -7.21 -10.36 2.64
CA GLY A 12 -6.66 -11.28 3.63
C GLY A 12 -7.61 -11.68 4.77
N LEU A 13 -8.87 -11.23 4.74
CA LEU A 13 -9.86 -11.56 5.77
C LEU A 13 -10.45 -12.95 5.57
N ASP A 14 -10.87 -13.58 6.66
CA ASP A 14 -11.56 -14.88 6.61
C ASP A 14 -13.03 -14.71 6.20
N TYR A 15 -13.30 -14.94 4.91
CA TYR A 15 -14.64 -14.97 4.33
C TYR A 15 -15.31 -16.37 4.36
N GLN A 16 -14.66 -17.37 4.96
CA GLN A 16 -15.20 -18.72 5.07
C GLN A 16 -15.94 -18.91 6.39
N THR A 17 -15.41 -18.36 7.48
CA THR A 17 -15.97 -18.58 8.82
C THR A 17 -16.38 -17.30 9.55
N LEU A 18 -15.66 -16.18 9.34
CA LEU A 18 -15.86 -14.96 10.12
C LEU A 18 -16.73 -13.92 9.42
N HIS A 19 -16.57 -13.79 8.10
CA HIS A 19 -17.25 -12.79 7.28
C HIS A 19 -18.00 -13.44 6.13
N LYS A 20 -19.17 -12.89 5.77
CA LYS A 20 -19.95 -13.41 4.63
C LYS A 20 -19.41 -12.92 3.29
N ASN A 21 -19.00 -11.65 3.26
CA ASN A 21 -18.48 -10.94 2.10
C ASN A 21 -17.94 -9.58 2.56
N VAL A 22 -17.45 -8.76 1.62
CA VAL A 22 -16.94 -7.41 1.89
C VAL A 22 -18.03 -6.50 2.50
N ASP A 23 -19.30 -6.65 2.09
CA ASP A 23 -20.39 -5.84 2.66
C ASP A 23 -20.57 -6.09 4.16
N ASP A 24 -20.50 -7.35 4.59
CA ASP A 24 -20.58 -7.75 6.00
C ASP A 24 -19.39 -7.18 6.80
N VAL A 25 -18.18 -7.20 6.25
CA VAL A 25 -17.00 -6.56 6.87
C VAL A 25 -17.25 -5.07 7.08
N LEU A 26 -17.67 -4.36 6.03
CA LEU A 26 -17.87 -2.91 6.09
C LEU A 26 -19.05 -2.51 6.98
N ALA A 27 -20.11 -3.34 7.03
CA ALA A 27 -21.23 -3.13 7.94
C ALA A 27 -20.80 -3.29 9.41
N LYS A 28 -20.01 -4.32 9.72
CA LYS A 28 -19.43 -4.53 11.07
C LYS A 28 -18.50 -3.37 11.46
N ALA A 29 -17.70 -2.86 10.53
CA ALA A 29 -16.84 -1.70 10.75
C ALA A 29 -17.66 -0.42 11.03
N ALA A 30 -18.70 -0.18 10.22
CA ALA A 30 -19.58 0.99 10.34
C ALA A 30 -20.34 1.00 11.68
N ALA A 31 -20.75 -0.16 12.19
CA ALA A 31 -21.36 -0.30 13.51
C ALA A 31 -20.44 0.17 14.67
N ARG A 32 -19.13 0.32 14.41
CA ARG A 32 -18.12 0.81 15.34
C ARG A 32 -17.53 2.16 14.91
N ASP A 33 -18.29 2.93 14.11
CA ASP A 33 -17.92 4.23 13.56
C ASP A 33 -16.73 4.24 12.58
N VAL A 34 -16.20 3.09 12.17
CA VAL A 34 -15.20 2.98 11.08
C VAL A 34 -15.96 3.02 9.75
N LYS A 35 -15.91 4.17 9.07
CA LYS A 35 -16.78 4.50 7.94
C LYS A 35 -16.06 4.59 6.61
N PHE A 36 -14.73 4.50 6.62
CA PHE A 36 -13.90 4.57 5.42
C PHE A 36 -12.68 3.68 5.60
N CYS A 37 -12.30 2.96 4.54
CA CYS A 37 -11.17 2.04 4.56
C CYS A 37 -10.20 2.31 3.41
N LEU A 38 -8.91 2.19 3.66
CA LEU A 38 -7.88 2.09 2.64
C LEU A 38 -7.43 0.62 2.55
N ALA A 39 -7.81 -0.03 1.46
CA ALA A 39 -7.48 -1.41 1.16
C ALA A 39 -6.08 -1.51 0.52
N VAL A 40 -5.19 -2.28 1.14
CA VAL A 40 -3.77 -2.34 0.78
C VAL A 40 -3.42 -3.68 0.16
N ALA A 41 -3.00 -3.65 -1.11
CA ALA A 41 -2.45 -4.82 -1.76
C ALA A 41 -0.94 -4.96 -1.49
N THR A 42 -0.42 -6.19 -1.52
CA THR A 42 0.99 -6.49 -1.27
C THR A 42 1.74 -6.97 -2.52
N THR A 43 1.04 -7.22 -3.63
CA THR A 43 1.56 -7.59 -4.96
C THR A 43 0.68 -7.03 -6.07
N LEU A 44 1.18 -6.97 -7.32
CA LEU A 44 0.37 -6.49 -8.46
C LEU A 44 -0.77 -7.46 -8.83
N PRO A 45 -0.58 -8.80 -8.84
CA PRO A 45 -1.69 -9.73 -8.99
C PRO A 45 -2.71 -9.62 -7.85
N GLY A 46 -2.23 -9.52 -6.60
CA GLY A 46 -3.08 -9.34 -5.42
C GLY A 46 -3.91 -8.06 -5.49
N TYR A 47 -3.34 -6.96 -6.00
CA TYR A 47 -4.08 -5.73 -6.26
C TYR A 47 -5.25 -5.96 -7.23
N ARG A 48 -5.04 -6.68 -8.34
CA ARG A 48 -6.12 -6.97 -9.29
C ARG A 48 -7.23 -7.80 -8.64
N SER A 49 -6.87 -8.86 -7.93
CA SER A 49 -7.83 -9.69 -7.20
C SER A 49 -8.58 -8.91 -6.11
N MET A 50 -7.90 -8.01 -5.40
CA MET A 50 -8.52 -7.12 -4.42
C MET A 50 -9.53 -6.16 -5.08
N ARG A 51 -9.19 -5.58 -6.24
CA ARG A 51 -10.11 -4.71 -7.00
C ARG A 51 -11.36 -5.46 -7.43
N GLU A 52 -11.22 -6.71 -7.88
CA GLU A 52 -12.35 -7.57 -8.26
C GLU A 52 -13.22 -7.95 -7.05
N LEU A 53 -12.60 -8.35 -5.93
CA LEU A 53 -13.27 -8.74 -4.70
C LEU A 53 -14.05 -7.58 -4.07
N VAL A 54 -13.41 -6.41 -3.98
CA VAL A 54 -13.98 -5.23 -3.31
C VAL A 54 -14.97 -4.51 -4.23
N GLY A 55 -14.68 -4.44 -5.52
CA GLY A 55 -15.48 -3.67 -6.48
C GLY A 55 -15.38 -2.15 -6.26
N THR A 56 -16.31 -1.40 -6.86
CA THR A 56 -16.40 0.06 -6.69
C THR A 56 -17.28 0.39 -5.49
N ARG A 57 -16.75 1.17 -4.54
CA ARG A 57 -17.43 1.54 -3.29
C ARG A 57 -17.05 2.95 -2.89
N ASP A 58 -18.02 3.74 -2.44
CA ASP A 58 -17.78 5.13 -2.03
C ASP A 58 -16.95 5.26 -0.75
N ASN A 59 -16.90 4.19 0.05
CA ASN A 59 -16.22 4.15 1.34
C ASN A 59 -14.92 3.33 1.36
N VAL A 60 -14.42 2.93 0.19
CA VAL A 60 -13.16 2.18 0.07
C VAL A 60 -12.29 2.79 -1.01
N VAL A 61 -11.03 3.05 -0.67
CA VAL A 61 -9.97 3.42 -1.61
C VAL A 61 -8.83 2.42 -1.52
N PHE A 62 -7.95 2.40 -2.52
CA PHE A 62 -6.91 1.41 -2.64
C PHE A 62 -5.52 2.04 -2.59
N SER A 63 -4.54 1.27 -2.15
CA SER A 63 -3.15 1.48 -2.55
C SER A 63 -2.71 0.43 -3.57
N CYS A 64 -1.69 0.77 -4.35
CA CYS A 64 -1.09 -0.14 -5.32
C CYS A 64 0.42 -0.19 -5.12
N GLY A 65 0.96 -1.38 -4.88
CA GLY A 65 2.39 -1.58 -4.68
C GLY A 65 2.80 -3.03 -4.47
N VAL A 66 4.09 -3.20 -4.22
CA VAL A 66 4.74 -4.48 -3.93
C VAL A 66 5.46 -4.39 -2.58
N HIS A 67 5.07 -5.26 -1.67
CA HIS A 67 5.58 -5.32 -0.31
C HIS A 67 7.07 -5.74 -0.29
N PRO A 68 7.91 -5.25 0.64
CA PRO A 68 9.33 -5.61 0.71
C PRO A 68 9.61 -7.10 0.91
N LEU A 69 8.64 -7.87 1.43
CA LEU A 69 8.76 -9.33 1.58
C LEU A 69 8.26 -10.11 0.36
N ASN A 70 7.60 -9.46 -0.61
CA ASN A 70 7.11 -10.11 -1.82
C ASN A 70 7.98 -9.75 -3.03
N GLN A 71 9.29 -9.97 -2.91
CA GLN A 71 10.28 -9.67 -3.96
C GLN A 71 10.65 -10.91 -4.79
N ASP A 72 10.07 -12.06 -4.48
CA ASP A 72 10.38 -13.34 -5.11
C ASP A 72 9.85 -13.44 -6.54
N GLU A 73 8.77 -12.72 -6.84
CA GLU A 73 8.17 -12.66 -8.17
C GLU A 73 8.60 -11.39 -8.92
N PRO A 74 9.11 -11.53 -10.16
CA PRO A 74 9.37 -10.39 -11.03
C PRO A 74 8.08 -9.60 -11.29
N TRP A 75 8.20 -8.27 -11.28
CA TRP A 75 7.13 -7.36 -11.63
C TRP A 75 7.69 -6.21 -12.47
N GLU A 76 6.83 -5.65 -13.32
CA GLU A 76 7.22 -4.59 -14.24
C GLU A 76 6.82 -3.22 -13.69
N VAL A 77 7.77 -2.28 -13.70
CA VAL A 77 7.57 -0.89 -13.23
C VAL A 77 6.46 -0.19 -14.02
N GLU A 78 6.36 -0.44 -15.32
CA GLU A 78 5.29 0.11 -16.16
C GLU A 78 3.91 -0.42 -15.75
N THR A 79 3.82 -1.70 -15.37
CA THR A 79 2.57 -2.29 -14.87
C THR A 79 2.16 -1.65 -13.55
N LEU A 80 3.11 -1.46 -12.62
CA LEU A 80 2.86 -0.73 -11.37
C LEU A 80 2.37 0.69 -11.66
N ARG A 81 3.02 1.42 -12.59
CA ARG A 81 2.60 2.79 -12.95
C ARG A 81 1.17 2.82 -13.49
N ALA A 82 0.85 1.92 -14.42
CA ALA A 82 -0.47 1.86 -15.04
C ALA A 82 -1.56 1.57 -14.00
N LEU A 83 -1.37 0.54 -13.16
CA LEU A 83 -2.31 0.18 -12.10
C LEU A 83 -2.45 1.28 -11.05
N ALA A 84 -1.34 1.87 -10.64
CA ALA A 84 -1.33 2.93 -9.65
C ALA A 84 -2.01 4.21 -10.15
N ALA A 85 -2.21 4.40 -11.46
CA ALA A 85 -2.92 5.54 -12.03
C ALA A 85 -4.45 5.36 -12.08
N GLU A 86 -4.97 4.15 -11.82
CA GLU A 86 -6.41 3.86 -11.86
C GLU A 86 -7.20 4.70 -10.84
N GLU A 87 -8.47 4.96 -11.18
CA GLU A 87 -9.43 5.59 -10.27
C GLU A 87 -9.62 4.71 -9.03
N GLY A 88 -9.76 5.36 -7.86
CA GLY A 88 -9.84 4.69 -6.56
C GLY A 88 -8.48 4.39 -5.92
N VAL A 89 -7.36 4.46 -6.66
CA VAL A 89 -6.03 4.34 -6.07
C VAL A 89 -5.57 5.69 -5.52
N VAL A 90 -5.33 5.78 -4.22
CA VAL A 90 -4.93 7.03 -3.55
C VAL A 90 -3.49 7.03 -3.07
N ALA A 91 -2.82 5.88 -3.02
CA ALA A 91 -1.46 5.77 -2.51
C ALA A 91 -0.65 4.70 -3.25
N MET A 92 0.67 4.88 -3.26
CA MET A 92 1.62 3.83 -3.60
C MET A 92 1.86 2.93 -2.39
N GLY A 93 2.00 1.64 -2.63
CA GLY A 93 2.36 0.66 -1.63
C GLY A 93 1.24 -0.32 -1.24
N GLU A 94 1.42 -1.08 -0.17
CA GLU A 94 2.55 -0.92 0.73
C GLU A 94 3.89 -1.34 0.09
N THR A 95 4.92 -0.52 0.32
CA THR A 95 6.31 -0.76 -0.11
C THR A 95 7.24 -0.42 1.06
N GLY A 96 8.55 -0.60 0.92
CA GLY A 96 9.49 -0.16 1.95
C GLY A 96 10.66 -1.11 2.13
N LEU A 97 11.07 -1.32 3.37
CA LEU A 97 12.27 -2.09 3.71
C LEU A 97 12.02 -2.95 4.96
N ASP A 98 12.14 -4.27 4.82
CA ASP A 98 12.14 -5.24 5.91
C ASP A 98 13.43 -6.07 5.86
N TYR A 99 14.36 -5.78 6.77
CA TYR A 99 15.64 -6.50 6.84
C TYR A 99 15.66 -7.59 7.91
N PHE A 100 14.55 -7.79 8.60
CA PHE A 100 14.44 -8.77 9.68
C PHE A 100 14.30 -10.18 9.10
N TYR A 101 13.43 -10.38 8.11
CA TYR A 101 13.16 -11.70 7.55
C TYR A 101 14.05 -12.07 6.35
N THR A 102 14.34 -11.14 5.46
CA THR A 102 15.03 -11.43 4.18
C THR A 102 16.19 -10.47 3.91
N PRO A 103 17.23 -10.44 4.77
CA PRO A 103 18.36 -9.51 4.63
C PRO A 103 19.14 -9.65 3.32
N GLU A 104 19.06 -10.80 2.66
CA GLU A 104 19.63 -11.07 1.33
C GLU A 104 18.94 -10.29 0.21
N THR A 105 17.66 -9.94 0.35
CA THR A 105 16.87 -9.20 -0.67
C THR A 105 17.01 -7.68 -0.56
N LYS A 106 17.89 -7.18 0.31
CA LYS A 106 18.12 -5.73 0.57
C LYS A 106 18.22 -4.87 -0.69
N ALA A 107 18.97 -5.33 -1.69
CA ALA A 107 19.18 -4.58 -2.93
C ALA A 107 17.89 -4.47 -3.76
N GLN A 108 17.11 -5.55 -3.82
CA GLN A 108 15.83 -5.62 -4.53
C GLN A 108 14.79 -4.74 -3.83
N GLN A 109 14.63 -4.87 -2.51
CA GLN A 109 13.73 -4.01 -1.73
C GLN A 109 14.05 -2.53 -1.91
N GLN A 110 15.33 -2.16 -1.85
CA GLN A 110 15.76 -0.78 -2.07
C GLN A 110 15.46 -0.28 -3.50
N SER A 111 15.59 -1.14 -4.52
CA SER A 111 15.23 -0.77 -5.89
C SER A 111 13.73 -0.58 -6.03
N SER A 112 12.95 -1.57 -5.58
CA SER A 112 11.49 -1.52 -5.56
C SER A 112 10.99 -0.27 -4.85
N PHE A 113 11.52 0.04 -3.67
CA PHE A 113 11.12 1.22 -2.90
C PHE A 113 11.40 2.53 -3.64
N ARG A 114 12.55 2.65 -4.34
CA ARG A 114 12.85 3.84 -5.16
C ARG A 114 11.88 4.00 -6.32
N ASP A 115 11.48 2.90 -6.96
CA ASP A 115 10.55 2.94 -8.09
C ASP A 115 9.15 3.36 -7.64
N HIS A 116 8.67 2.84 -6.49
CA HIS A 116 7.43 3.31 -5.86
C HIS A 116 7.46 4.80 -5.52
N ILE A 117 8.56 5.30 -4.94
CA ILE A 117 8.71 6.73 -4.65
C ILE A 117 8.68 7.56 -5.94
N ARG A 118 9.34 7.08 -7.01
CA ARG A 118 9.37 7.79 -8.29
C ARG A 118 7.98 7.89 -8.90
N ILE A 119 7.25 6.77 -8.97
CA ILE A 119 5.89 6.75 -9.51
C ILE A 119 4.94 7.58 -8.63
N GLY A 120 5.05 7.49 -7.30
CA GLY A 120 4.26 8.31 -6.38
C GLY A 120 4.46 9.80 -6.63
N ARG A 121 5.68 10.24 -6.94
CA ARG A 121 5.94 11.63 -7.35
C ARG A 121 5.33 11.98 -8.70
N GLU A 122 5.46 11.11 -9.69
CA GLU A 122 4.90 11.30 -11.04
C GLU A 122 3.36 11.44 -10.99
N LEU A 123 2.70 10.60 -10.20
CA LEU A 123 1.24 10.57 -10.05
C LEU A 123 0.71 11.50 -8.96
N ASN A 124 1.59 12.21 -8.24
CA ASN A 124 1.27 13.02 -7.07
C ASN A 124 0.48 12.25 -5.99
N LYS A 125 0.87 11.00 -5.72
CA LYS A 125 0.27 10.11 -4.72
C LYS A 125 1.22 9.90 -3.52
N PRO A 126 0.69 9.87 -2.27
CA PRO A 126 1.44 9.43 -1.09
C PRO A 126 2.07 8.05 -1.27
N VAL A 127 3.07 7.74 -0.44
CA VAL A 127 3.66 6.40 -0.33
C VAL A 127 3.37 5.84 1.06
N ILE A 128 2.81 4.64 1.13
CA ILE A 128 2.65 3.85 2.37
C ILE A 128 3.93 3.03 2.55
N VAL A 129 4.59 3.23 3.69
CA VAL A 129 5.91 2.68 3.96
C VAL A 129 5.88 1.68 5.10
N HIS A 130 6.16 0.43 4.76
CA HIS A 130 6.57 -0.62 5.67
C HIS A 130 8.02 -0.41 6.08
N THR A 131 8.31 -0.39 7.37
CA THR A 131 9.71 -0.49 7.80
C THR A 131 9.93 -1.32 9.05
N ARG A 132 10.82 -2.32 8.94
CA ARG A 132 11.24 -3.15 10.06
C ARG A 132 12.76 -3.31 10.05
N ASP A 133 13.39 -2.95 11.18
CA ASP A 133 14.86 -2.94 11.39
C ASP A 133 15.70 -2.26 10.28
N ALA A 134 15.12 -1.26 9.59
CA ALA A 134 15.77 -0.55 8.48
C ALA A 134 15.86 0.99 8.67
N ARG A 135 15.65 1.49 9.89
CA ARG A 135 15.45 2.91 10.22
C ARG A 135 16.57 3.86 9.75
N ALA A 136 17.83 3.43 9.85
CA ALA A 136 18.99 4.24 9.43
C ALA A 136 19.07 4.43 7.90
N ARG A 137 18.65 3.43 7.12
CA ARG A 137 18.63 3.47 5.65
C ARG A 137 17.41 4.22 5.13
N TYR A 138 16.25 4.05 5.76
CA TYR A 138 15.01 4.78 5.44
C TYR A 138 15.23 6.30 5.48
N SER A 139 15.83 6.81 6.56
CA SER A 139 16.02 8.26 6.74
C SER A 139 16.79 8.90 5.59
N GLY A 140 17.71 8.18 4.94
CA GLY A 140 18.47 8.65 3.79
C GLY A 140 17.64 8.87 2.51
N TYR A 141 16.56 8.11 2.30
CA TYR A 141 15.67 8.28 1.16
C TYR A 141 14.85 9.55 1.23
N PHE A 142 14.57 10.01 2.45
CA PHE A 142 13.74 11.18 2.69
C PHE A 142 14.58 12.42 3.02
N ALA A 143 15.72 12.28 3.72
CA ALA A 143 16.55 13.40 4.20
C ALA A 143 17.26 14.23 3.10
N ARG A 144 17.26 13.80 1.84
CA ARG A 144 17.86 14.55 0.73
C ARG A 144 16.81 14.87 -0.34
N ARG A 145 16.07 15.98 -0.15
CA ARG A 145 15.53 16.86 -1.22
C ARG A 145 14.57 17.90 -0.64
N LYS A 146 15.11 18.93 0.02
CA LYS A 146 14.40 20.21 0.18
C LYS A 146 14.37 20.89 -1.19
N GLY A 147 13.32 20.67 -1.98
CA GLY A 147 13.16 21.33 -3.29
C GLY A 147 12.18 20.66 -4.25
N ASP A 148 11.84 19.39 -4.01
CA ASP A 148 11.30 18.51 -5.05
C ASP A 148 9.90 17.96 -4.69
N GLY A 149 8.93 18.87 -4.50
CA GLY A 149 7.48 18.61 -4.60
C GLY A 149 6.80 17.64 -3.61
N LEU A 150 7.51 16.69 -3.00
CA LEU A 150 6.95 15.79 -2.01
C LEU A 150 6.82 16.56 -0.69
N ARG A 151 5.65 17.17 -0.47
CA ARG A 151 5.33 17.72 0.85
C ARG A 151 5.31 16.54 1.83
N TRP A 152 6.17 16.61 2.84
CA TRP A 152 6.35 15.69 3.99
C TRP A 152 5.08 15.24 4.75
N ARG A 153 3.88 15.61 4.29
CA ARG A 153 2.57 15.28 4.88
C ARG A 153 1.92 14.02 4.29
N THR A 154 2.57 13.33 3.35
CA THR A 154 1.96 12.25 2.54
C THR A 154 2.72 10.93 2.63
N THR A 155 3.14 10.56 3.83
CA THR A 155 3.74 9.23 4.10
C THR A 155 3.03 8.61 5.29
N LEU A 156 2.36 7.48 5.05
CA LEU A 156 1.77 6.66 6.10
C LEU A 156 2.80 5.62 6.51
N PHE A 157 3.06 5.47 7.80
CA PHE A 157 3.95 4.46 8.34
C PHE A 157 3.12 3.37 8.99
N HIS A 158 3.51 2.14 8.71
CA HIS A 158 2.99 0.93 9.32
C HIS A 158 4.15 0.06 9.80
#